data_AF-T0M3P1-F1
#
_entry.id   AF-T0M3P1-F1
#
_cell.length_a   1.000
_cell.length_b   1.000
_cell.length_c   1.000
_cell.angle_alpha   90.00
_cell.angle_beta   90.00
_cell.angle_gamma   90.00
#
_symmetry.space_group_name_H-M   'P 1'
#
loop_
_entity.id
_entity.type
_entity.pdbx_description
1 polymer ?
#
loop_
_entity_poly.entity_id
_entity_poly.type
_entity_poly.pdbx_seq_one_letter_code
_entity_poly.pdbx_strand_id
1 'polypeptide(L)'
;MATLRKNGNTHSFDIMEKFAQHPFISSLVEGGQLQEYSAHFVYEGGYEDMPRAYGNGYMLVGDTAGFSFSNGMILQGMNYAISSGILAGEAAIEARKDNDFSAESLSRYQKKLDNSPAVLDKKNFQGISNVVWSPMVHRAMPALLESSLYSMLYESGNPKKHLSQIMMKSLKSSGMSSKDLMLQGYRLMRRM
;
A
#
# COMPACT_ATOMS: atom_id res chain seq x y z
N MET A 1 0.33 -4.48 -11.96
CA MET A 1 -0.64 -5.35 -12.67
C MET A 1 -0.58 -5.28 -14.20
N ALA A 2 -0.52 -4.08 -14.83
CA ALA A 2 -0.50 -3.97 -16.29
C ALA A 2 0.71 -4.67 -16.97
N THR A 3 1.86 -4.69 -16.31
CA THR A 3 3.07 -5.40 -16.76
C THR A 3 2.95 -6.92 -16.70
N LEU A 4 2.31 -7.47 -15.66
CA LEU A 4 2.05 -8.92 -15.54
C LEU A 4 1.05 -9.39 -16.60
N ARG A 5 -0.05 -8.65 -16.78
CA ARG A 5 -1.05 -8.92 -17.84
C ARG A 5 -0.46 -8.85 -19.25
N LYS A 6 0.50 -7.95 -19.50
CA LYS A 6 1.19 -7.84 -20.80
C LYS A 6 2.14 -9.00 -21.09
N ASN A 7 2.72 -9.64 -20.08
CA ASN A 7 3.65 -10.76 -20.28
C ASN A 7 2.91 -12.06 -20.67
N GLY A 8 1.68 -12.26 -20.20
CA GLY A 8 0.86 -13.45 -20.50
C GLY A 8 1.36 -14.76 -19.87
N ASN A 9 2.61 -14.80 -19.41
CA ASN A 9 3.29 -16.01 -18.95
C ASN A 9 3.69 -15.99 -17.47
N THR A 10 3.48 -14.89 -16.74
CA THR A 10 3.79 -14.79 -15.31
C THR A 10 2.51 -14.72 -14.50
N HIS A 11 2.28 -15.73 -13.68
CA HIS A 11 1.16 -15.84 -12.78
C HIS A 11 1.51 -15.25 -11.41
N SER A 12 0.50 -15.02 -10.56
CA SER A 12 0.70 -14.50 -9.21
C SER A 12 1.54 -15.45 -8.34
N PHE A 13 1.34 -16.77 -8.48
CA PHE A 13 2.09 -17.76 -7.73
C PHE A 13 3.58 -17.78 -8.12
N ASP A 14 3.91 -17.55 -9.41
CA ASP A 14 5.31 -17.48 -9.87
C ASP A 14 6.11 -16.40 -9.13
N ILE A 15 5.46 -15.31 -8.74
CA ILE A 15 6.09 -14.21 -7.98
C ILE A 15 6.45 -14.68 -6.57
N MET A 16 5.55 -15.43 -5.92
CA MET A 16 5.78 -15.97 -4.57
C MET A 16 6.87 -17.03 -4.58
N GLU A 17 6.88 -17.93 -5.58
CA GLU A 17 7.95 -18.93 -5.75
C GLU A 17 9.30 -18.25 -5.96
N LYS A 18 9.35 -17.22 -6.80
CA LYS A 18 10.58 -16.43 -7.01
C LYS A 18 11.04 -15.73 -5.73
N PHE A 19 10.11 -15.24 -4.91
CA PHE A 19 10.43 -14.64 -3.63
C PHE A 19 10.99 -15.67 -2.64
N ALA A 20 10.38 -16.86 -2.55
CA ALA A 20 10.87 -17.94 -1.70
C ALA A 20 12.27 -18.44 -2.12
N GLN A 21 12.56 -18.43 -3.41
CA GLN A 21 13.88 -18.79 -3.97
C GLN A 21 14.93 -17.69 -3.84
N HIS A 22 14.57 -16.49 -3.38
CA HIS A 22 15.54 -15.41 -3.20
C HIS A 22 16.64 -15.85 -2.22
N PRO A 23 17.95 -15.64 -2.49
CA PRO A 23 19.04 -16.19 -1.68
C PRO A 23 18.99 -15.86 -0.18
N PHE A 24 18.42 -14.70 0.16
CA PHE A 24 18.22 -14.29 1.56
C PHE A 24 17.00 -14.94 2.23
N ILE A 25 16.01 -15.37 1.45
CA ILE A 25 14.76 -15.96 1.95
C ILE A 25 14.87 -17.48 1.98
N SER A 26 15.47 -18.09 0.97
CA SER A 26 15.55 -19.55 0.82
C SER A 26 16.22 -20.24 2.01
N SER A 27 17.25 -19.62 2.59
CA SER A 27 17.91 -20.10 3.81
C SER A 27 17.04 -19.99 5.06
N LEU A 28 16.09 -19.05 5.11
CA LEU A 28 15.17 -18.88 6.24
C LEU A 28 14.03 -19.90 6.24
N VAL A 29 13.73 -20.49 5.08
CA VAL A 29 12.63 -21.44 4.89
C VAL A 29 13.12 -22.87 4.60
N GLU A 30 14.44 -23.10 4.65
CA GLU A 30 15.03 -24.42 4.40
C GLU A 30 14.50 -25.47 5.40
N GLY A 31 14.10 -26.63 4.88
CA GLY A 31 13.46 -27.67 5.69
C GLY A 31 12.01 -27.38 6.12
N GLY A 32 11.47 -26.21 5.76
CA GLY A 32 10.07 -25.86 5.98
C GLY A 32 9.11 -26.69 5.11
N GLN A 33 7.92 -26.95 5.64
CA GLN A 33 6.85 -27.64 4.91
C GLN A 33 5.69 -26.67 4.66
N LEU A 34 5.30 -26.52 3.39
CA LEU A 34 4.12 -25.74 3.01
C LEU A 34 2.84 -26.39 3.56
N GLN A 35 2.14 -25.70 4.45
CA GLN A 35 0.88 -26.17 5.04
C GLN A 35 -0.35 -25.63 4.30
N GLU A 36 -0.30 -24.37 3.88
CA GLU A 36 -1.41 -23.69 3.24
C GLU A 36 -0.90 -22.75 2.16
N TYR A 37 -1.63 -22.70 1.04
CA TYR A 37 -1.44 -21.72 -0.01
C TYR A 37 -2.77 -21.02 -0.27
N SER A 38 -2.78 -19.69 -0.16
CA SER A 38 -3.99 -18.88 -0.33
C SER A 38 -3.68 -17.58 -1.06
N ALA A 39 -4.73 -17.01 -1.64
CA ALA A 39 -4.67 -15.74 -2.32
C ALA A 39 -5.91 -14.92 -1.97
N HIS A 40 -5.74 -13.61 -1.85
CA HIS A 40 -6.83 -12.69 -1.54
C HIS A 40 -6.66 -11.40 -2.33
N PHE A 41 -7.78 -10.76 -2.66
CA PHE A 41 -7.74 -9.43 -3.26
C PHE A 41 -7.69 -8.39 -2.16
N VAL A 42 -6.75 -7.46 -2.28
CA VAL A 42 -6.67 -6.29 -1.41
C VAL A 42 -7.16 -5.10 -2.21
N TYR A 43 -8.13 -4.37 -1.66
CA TYR A 43 -8.59 -3.14 -2.27
C TYR A 43 -7.55 -2.03 -2.05
N GLU A 44 -7.06 -1.46 -3.15
CA GLU A 44 -6.04 -0.39 -3.18
C GLU A 44 -6.62 0.98 -3.59
N GLY A 45 -7.95 1.10 -3.68
CA GLY A 45 -8.61 2.35 -4.02
C GLY A 45 -8.42 3.45 -2.98
N GLY A 46 -8.41 4.69 -3.45
CA GLY A 46 -8.27 5.89 -2.62
C GLY A 46 -9.58 6.30 -1.97
N TYR A 47 -9.56 7.47 -1.33
CA TYR A 47 -10.77 8.09 -0.77
C TYR A 47 -11.87 8.31 -1.82
N GLU A 48 -11.49 8.74 -3.04
CA GLU A 48 -12.44 9.00 -4.14
C GLU A 48 -13.12 7.73 -4.67
N ASP A 49 -12.51 6.57 -4.46
CA ASP A 49 -13.02 5.29 -4.94
C ASP A 49 -14.00 4.64 -3.94
N MET A 50 -14.16 5.23 -2.75
CA MET A 50 -15.04 4.70 -1.71
C MET A 50 -16.51 4.86 -2.13
N PRO A 51 -17.32 3.77 -2.09
CA PRO A 51 -18.73 3.86 -2.39
C PRO A 51 -19.46 4.57 -1.24
N ARG A 52 -20.69 5.02 -1.52
CA ARG A 52 -21.62 5.41 -0.45
C ARG A 52 -21.85 4.20 0.47
N ALA A 53 -21.53 4.36 1.75
CA ALA A 53 -21.53 3.25 2.70
C ALA A 53 -22.91 2.91 3.30
N TYR A 54 -24.00 3.46 2.78
CA TYR A 54 -25.36 3.26 3.31
C TYR A 54 -26.44 3.53 2.27
N GLY A 55 -27.66 3.04 2.53
CA GLY A 55 -28.88 3.33 1.78
C GLY A 55 -30.12 2.87 2.54
N ASN A 56 -31.26 2.73 1.86
CA ASN A 56 -32.50 2.32 2.52
C ASN A 56 -32.39 0.87 3.03
N GLY A 57 -32.37 0.70 4.35
CA GLY A 57 -32.30 -0.60 5.00
C GLY A 57 -30.93 -1.29 4.97
N TYR A 58 -29.86 -0.62 4.52
CA TYR A 58 -28.53 -1.23 4.45
C TYR A 58 -27.38 -0.28 4.79
N MET A 59 -26.29 -0.86 5.29
CA MET A 59 -24.99 -0.23 5.49
C MET A 59 -23.89 -1.17 5.00
N LEU A 60 -22.81 -0.60 4.47
CA LEU A 60 -21.62 -1.32 4.00
C LEU A 60 -20.49 -1.13 5.01
N VAL A 61 -19.76 -2.20 5.30
CA VAL A 61 -18.65 -2.23 6.26
C VAL A 61 -17.45 -2.94 5.65
N GLY A 62 -16.27 -2.76 6.25
CA GLY A 62 -15.04 -3.42 5.83
C GLY A 62 -14.66 -3.13 4.38
N ASP A 63 -14.11 -4.13 3.72
CA ASP A 63 -13.57 -4.01 2.36
C ASP A 63 -14.65 -3.63 1.33
N THR A 64 -15.90 -4.04 1.54
CA THR A 64 -17.03 -3.65 0.67
C THR A 64 -17.28 -2.15 0.69
N ALA A 65 -16.99 -1.47 1.80
CA ALA A 65 -17.06 -0.02 1.92
C ALA A 65 -15.72 0.68 1.65
N GLY A 66 -14.70 -0.07 1.19
CA GLY A 66 -13.38 0.47 0.91
C GLY A 66 -12.52 0.70 2.14
N PHE A 67 -12.80 0.05 3.29
CA PHE A 67 -12.00 0.16 4.52
C PHE A 67 -10.75 -0.73 4.56
N SER A 68 -10.21 -1.07 3.39
CA SER A 68 -8.84 -1.53 3.24
C SER A 68 -7.97 -0.37 2.77
N PHE A 69 -6.83 -0.15 3.43
CA PHE A 69 -5.85 0.84 3.03
C PHE A 69 -4.45 0.24 2.96
N SER A 70 -4.05 -0.09 1.74
CA SER A 70 -2.74 -0.62 1.39
C SER A 70 -2.14 0.24 0.29
N ASN A 71 -1.51 1.35 0.66
CA ASN A 71 -0.86 2.27 -0.29
C ASN A 71 0.68 2.13 -0.27
N GLY A 72 1.19 1.09 0.42
CA GLY A 72 2.59 0.76 0.62
C GLY A 72 3.32 1.58 1.70
N MET A 73 2.76 2.72 2.15
CA MET A 73 3.23 3.46 3.33
C MET A 73 2.41 3.12 4.57
N ILE A 74 1.09 3.04 4.39
CA ILE A 74 0.13 2.61 5.39
C ILE A 74 -0.43 1.27 4.94
N LEU A 75 -0.36 0.32 5.87
CA LEU A 75 -0.90 -1.02 5.76
C LEU A 75 -1.87 -1.22 6.93
N GLN A 76 -3.09 -0.75 6.75
CA GLN A 76 -4.17 -0.85 7.75
C GLN A 76 -5.46 -1.28 7.05
N GLY A 77 -6.14 -2.26 7.65
CA GLY A 77 -7.32 -2.88 7.04
C GLY A 77 -8.22 -3.50 8.10
N MET A 78 -7.72 -4.49 8.84
CA MET A 78 -8.51 -5.14 9.89
C MET A 78 -9.08 -4.16 10.92
N ASN A 79 -8.25 -3.24 11.41
CA ASN A 79 -8.65 -2.23 12.37
C ASN A 79 -9.71 -1.26 11.80
N TYR A 80 -9.60 -0.88 10.52
CA TYR A 80 -10.58 -0.05 9.84
C TYR A 80 -11.88 -0.81 9.58
N ALA A 81 -11.80 -2.08 9.19
CA ALA A 81 -12.96 -2.94 9.04
C ALA A 81 -13.72 -3.12 10.36
N ILE A 82 -13.01 -3.43 11.45
CA ILE A 82 -13.60 -3.54 12.79
C ILE A 82 -14.24 -2.22 13.21
N SER A 83 -13.53 -1.09 13.06
CA SER A 83 -14.04 0.23 13.39
C SER A 83 -15.31 0.56 12.60
N SER A 84 -15.32 0.29 11.29
CA SER A 84 -16.51 0.50 10.44
C SER A 84 -17.70 -0.34 10.91
N GLY A 85 -17.47 -1.58 11.34
CA GLY A 85 -18.50 -2.46 11.90
C GLY A 85 -19.08 -1.93 13.22
N ILE A 86 -18.23 -1.43 14.11
CA ILE A 86 -18.67 -0.81 15.37
C ILE A 86 -19.54 0.41 15.09
N LEU A 87 -19.08 1.32 14.22
CA LEU A 87 -19.82 2.54 13.88
C LEU A 87 -21.15 2.25 13.17
N ALA A 88 -21.18 1.23 12.30
CA ALA A 88 -22.42 0.76 11.69
C ALA A 88 -23.38 0.17 12.74
N GLY A 89 -22.86 -0.59 13.70
CA GLY A 89 -23.65 -1.13 14.81
C GLY A 89 -24.29 -0.04 15.66
N GLU A 90 -23.54 1.01 16.01
CA GLU A 90 -24.07 2.18 16.72
C GLU A 90 -25.19 2.87 15.94
N ALA A 91 -24.97 3.11 14.64
CA ALA A 91 -25.97 3.73 13.77
C ALA A 91 -27.23 2.86 13.64
N ALA A 92 -27.08 1.53 13.59
CA ALA A 92 -28.21 0.60 13.58
C ALA A 92 -29.03 0.64 14.89
N ILE A 93 -28.36 0.79 16.03
CA ILE A 93 -29.03 0.95 17.33
C ILE A 93 -29.82 2.26 17.38
N GLU A 94 -29.25 3.36 16.87
CA GLU A 94 -29.93 4.66 16.76
C GLU A 94 -31.16 4.56 15.84
N ALA A 95 -30.99 4.01 14.63
CA ALA A 95 -32.07 3.78 13.67
C ALA A 95 -33.21 2.92 14.23
N ARG A 96 -32.86 1.88 15.01
CA ARG A 96 -33.85 1.02 15.67
C ARG A 96 -34.65 1.75 16.74
N LYS A 97 -34.03 2.68 17.49
CA LYS A 97 -34.76 3.49 18.50
C LYS A 97 -35.79 4.40 17.86
N ASP A 98 -35.45 4.97 16.71
CA ASP A 98 -36.33 5.84 15.93
C ASP A 98 -37.34 5.05 15.07
N ASN A 99 -37.16 3.72 15.00
CA ASN A 99 -37.88 2.81 14.09
C ASN A 99 -37.83 3.27 12.62
N ASP A 100 -36.73 3.89 12.23
CA ASP A 100 -36.49 4.42 10.88
C ASP A 100 -35.16 3.89 10.34
N PHE A 101 -35.25 3.04 9.31
CA PHE A 101 -34.12 2.48 8.57
C PHE A 101 -34.00 3.08 7.16
N SER A 102 -34.58 4.26 6.94
CA SER A 102 -34.38 5.03 5.72
C SER A 102 -32.92 5.41 5.53
N ALA A 103 -32.55 5.74 4.30
CA ALA A 103 -31.23 6.27 3.99
C ALA A 103 -30.95 7.56 4.78
N GLU A 104 -31.96 8.36 5.10
CA GLU A 104 -31.77 9.59 5.89
C GLU A 104 -31.33 9.26 7.32
N SER A 105 -32.02 8.35 7.99
CA SER A 105 -31.62 7.87 9.32
C SER A 105 -30.23 7.22 9.31
N LEU A 106 -29.98 6.31 8.36
CA LEU A 106 -28.70 5.61 8.25
C LEU A 106 -27.54 6.50 7.79
N SER A 107 -27.80 7.72 7.31
CA SER A 107 -26.74 8.70 6.99
C SER A 107 -25.89 9.10 8.21
N ARG A 108 -26.39 8.87 9.43
CA ARG A 108 -25.63 9.04 10.68
C ARG A 108 -24.36 8.20 10.70
N TYR A 109 -24.39 7.00 10.09
CA TYR A 109 -23.21 6.16 9.94
C TYR A 109 -22.12 6.87 9.13
N GLN A 110 -22.47 7.51 8.01
CA GLN A 110 -21.51 8.27 7.21
C GLN A 110 -20.88 9.41 8.01
N LYS A 111 -21.67 10.14 8.81
CA LYS A 111 -21.15 11.22 9.67
C LYS A 111 -20.15 10.71 10.70
N LYS A 112 -20.37 9.52 11.26
CA LYS A 112 -19.43 8.85 12.17
C LYS A 112 -18.16 8.43 11.42
N LEU A 113 -18.31 7.86 10.22
CA LEU A 113 -17.19 7.47 9.37
C LEU A 113 -16.31 8.64 8.96
N ASP A 114 -16.90 9.79 8.58
CA ASP A 114 -16.16 10.95 8.09
C ASP A 114 -15.14 11.50 9.10
N ASN A 115 -15.40 11.26 10.39
CA ASN A 115 -14.53 11.63 11.52
C ASN A 115 -13.67 10.46 12.03
N SER A 116 -13.80 9.27 11.45
CA SER A 116 -13.03 8.09 11.85
C SER A 116 -11.59 8.18 11.34
N PRO A 117 -10.60 7.61 12.07
CA PRO A 117 -9.21 7.56 11.61
C PRO A 117 -9.06 6.94 10.21
N ALA A 118 -9.91 5.96 9.87
CA ALA A 118 -9.88 5.29 8.58
C ALA A 118 -10.10 6.25 7.40
N VAL A 119 -11.09 7.15 7.52
CA VAL A 119 -11.40 8.13 6.47
C VAL A 119 -10.38 9.27 6.48
N LEU A 120 -9.96 9.72 7.66
CA LEU A 120 -8.96 10.79 7.79
C LEU A 120 -7.62 10.37 7.18
N ASP A 121 -7.16 9.16 7.43
CA ASP A 121 -5.91 8.65 6.85
C ASP A 121 -6.01 8.51 5.33
N LYS A 122 -7.16 8.05 4.81
CA LYS A 122 -7.39 8.00 3.35
C LYS A 122 -7.37 9.38 2.70
N LYS A 123 -7.87 10.43 3.38
CA LYS A 123 -7.80 11.83 2.93
C LYS A 123 -6.37 12.39 2.99
N ASN A 124 -5.68 12.16 4.11
CA ASN A 124 -4.32 12.68 4.32
C ASN A 124 -3.33 12.11 3.29
N PHE A 125 -3.39 10.80 3.05
CA PHE A 125 -2.47 10.10 2.15
C PHE A 125 -3.05 9.92 0.74
N GLN A 126 -3.93 10.83 0.31
CA GLN A 126 -4.57 10.75 -0.99
C GLN A 126 -3.55 10.83 -2.13
N GLY A 127 -3.56 9.81 -2.99
CA GLY A 127 -2.68 9.73 -4.15
C GLY A 127 -1.22 9.40 -3.84
N ILE A 128 -0.85 9.05 -2.61
CA ILE A 128 0.52 8.59 -2.29
C ILE A 128 0.89 7.34 -3.09
N SER A 129 -0.09 6.51 -3.46
CA SER A 129 0.06 5.31 -4.29
C SER A 129 0.79 5.60 -5.62
N ASN A 130 0.54 6.76 -6.24
CA ASN A 130 1.22 7.15 -7.48
C ASN A 130 2.72 7.38 -7.30
N VAL A 131 3.15 7.69 -6.08
CA VAL A 131 4.55 7.89 -5.71
C VAL A 131 5.17 6.59 -5.24
N VAL A 132 4.47 5.83 -4.40
CA VAL A 132 4.96 4.56 -3.86
C VAL A 132 5.14 3.52 -4.96
N TRP A 133 4.16 3.39 -5.87
CA TRP A 133 4.24 2.46 -6.99
C TRP A 133 5.11 2.94 -8.16
N SER A 134 5.88 4.00 -7.95
CA SER A 134 6.78 4.53 -8.97
C SER A 134 8.05 3.68 -9.12
N PRO A 135 8.71 3.71 -10.30
CA PRO A 135 10.02 3.07 -10.47
C PRO A 135 11.10 3.62 -9.53
N MET A 136 10.94 4.84 -9.01
CA MET A 136 11.88 5.44 -8.06
C MET A 136 11.97 4.59 -6.79
N VAL A 137 10.82 4.26 -6.21
CA VAL A 137 10.76 3.54 -4.93
C VAL A 137 11.15 2.08 -5.09
N HIS A 138 10.76 1.43 -6.19
CA HIS A 138 11.01 -0.01 -6.37
C HIS A 138 12.33 -0.37 -7.08
N ARG A 139 13.00 0.57 -7.74
CA ARG A 139 14.28 0.30 -8.44
C ARG A 139 15.40 1.23 -8.00
N ALA A 140 15.19 2.54 -8.13
CA ALA A 140 16.26 3.50 -7.91
C ALA A 140 16.70 3.55 -6.43
N MET A 141 15.74 3.57 -5.50
CA MET A 141 16.03 3.66 -4.08
C MET A 141 16.72 2.40 -3.51
N PRO A 142 16.25 1.17 -3.77
CA PRO A 142 16.96 -0.04 -3.37
C PRO A 142 18.37 -0.12 -3.94
N ALA A 143 18.55 0.15 -5.25
CA ALA A 143 19.86 0.11 -5.88
C ALA A 143 20.82 1.17 -5.30
N LEU A 144 20.31 2.34 -4.93
CA LEU A 144 21.09 3.40 -4.31
C LEU A 144 21.51 3.01 -2.89
N LEU A 145 20.59 2.47 -2.09
CA LEU A 145 20.88 1.99 -0.74
C LEU A 145 21.89 0.84 -0.77
N GLU A 146 21.66 -0.15 -1.63
CA GLU A 146 22.57 -1.29 -1.82
C GLU A 146 23.97 -0.82 -2.22
N SER A 147 24.11 -0.04 -3.29
CA SER A 147 25.43 0.43 -3.76
C SER A 147 26.15 1.31 -2.73
N SER A 148 25.41 2.11 -1.97
CA SER A 148 25.97 2.96 -0.92
C SER A 148 26.45 2.11 0.26
N LEU A 149 25.60 1.23 0.79
CA LEU A 149 25.95 0.36 1.91
C LEU A 149 27.06 -0.62 1.53
N TYR A 150 27.00 -1.23 0.34
CA TYR A 150 28.04 -2.10 -0.16
C TYR A 150 29.37 -1.36 -0.26
N SER A 151 29.40 -0.15 -0.85
CA SER A 151 30.66 0.60 -0.94
C SER A 151 31.19 1.11 0.41
N MET A 152 30.32 1.31 1.40
CA MET A 152 30.73 1.76 2.74
C MET A 152 31.23 0.61 3.61
N LEU A 153 30.53 -0.53 3.56
CA LEU A 153 30.72 -1.66 4.47
C LEU A 153 31.63 -2.76 3.90
N TYR A 154 31.66 -2.95 2.57
CA TYR A 154 32.46 -3.97 1.94
C TYR A 154 33.89 -3.47 1.67
N GLU A 155 34.87 -4.14 2.28
CA GLU A 155 36.27 -3.76 2.14
C GLU A 155 36.90 -4.51 0.95
N SER A 156 37.21 -3.77 -0.11
CA SER A 156 37.76 -4.33 -1.36
C SER A 156 39.27 -4.10 -1.55
N GLY A 157 39.95 -3.55 -0.53
CA GLY A 157 41.35 -3.16 -0.60
C GLY A 157 41.65 -1.94 -1.48
N ASN A 158 40.62 -1.32 -2.08
CA ASN A 158 40.72 -0.08 -2.85
C ASN A 158 40.25 1.12 -2.02
N PRO A 159 40.78 2.34 -2.27
CA PRO A 159 40.30 3.55 -1.63
C PRO A 159 38.80 3.75 -1.84
N LYS A 160 38.08 4.06 -0.75
CA LYS A 160 36.63 4.30 -0.80
C LYS A 160 36.34 5.54 -1.66
N LYS A 161 35.43 5.38 -2.63
CA LYS A 161 34.98 6.50 -3.48
C LYS A 161 34.07 7.43 -2.69
N HIS A 162 34.02 8.69 -3.10
CA HIS A 162 33.12 9.65 -2.47
C HIS A 162 31.65 9.26 -2.70
N LEU A 163 30.81 9.41 -1.66
CA LEU A 163 29.41 8.99 -1.68
C LEU A 163 28.61 9.59 -2.85
N SER A 164 28.91 10.84 -3.22
CA SER A 164 28.27 11.50 -4.37
C SER A 164 28.55 10.80 -5.71
N GLN A 165 29.74 10.21 -5.89
CA GLN A 165 30.09 9.49 -7.12
C GLN A 165 29.35 8.16 -7.21
N ILE A 166 29.15 7.49 -6.07
CA ILE A 166 28.39 6.25 -5.96
C ILE A 166 26.92 6.52 -6.25
N MET A 167 26.34 7.56 -5.63
CA MET A 167 24.96 7.98 -5.93
C MET A 167 24.78 8.32 -7.40
N MET A 168 25.67 9.12 -8.00
CA MET A 168 25.56 9.49 -9.41
C MET A 168 25.65 8.28 -10.35
N LYS A 169 26.50 7.29 -10.03
CA LYS A 169 26.62 6.06 -10.81
C LYS A 169 25.38 5.18 -10.67
N SER A 170 24.89 5.01 -9.44
CA SER A 170 23.69 4.22 -9.14
C SER A 170 22.44 4.80 -9.80
N LEU A 171 22.28 6.13 -9.75
CA LEU A 171 21.20 6.83 -10.45
C LEU A 171 21.27 6.64 -11.97
N LYS A 172 22.46 6.72 -12.57
CA LYS A 172 22.64 6.43 -14.01
C LYS A 172 22.28 4.98 -14.36
N SER A 173 22.63 4.01 -13.52
CA SER A 173 22.26 2.61 -13.75
C SER A 173 20.77 2.31 -13.50
N SER A 174 20.07 3.13 -12.72
CA SER A 174 18.64 2.98 -12.47
C SER A 174 17.74 3.35 -13.66
N GLY A 175 18.31 3.97 -14.70
CA GLY A 175 17.60 4.36 -15.92
C GLY A 175 16.64 5.55 -15.75
N MET A 176 16.70 6.28 -14.62
CA MET A 176 15.87 7.45 -14.36
C MET A 176 16.59 8.76 -14.68
N SER A 177 15.88 9.72 -15.28
CA SER A 177 16.36 11.08 -15.50
C SER A 177 16.38 11.88 -14.19
N SER A 178 17.36 12.77 -14.02
CA SER A 178 17.48 13.63 -12.83
C SER A 178 16.24 14.51 -12.60
N LYS A 179 15.53 14.89 -13.68
CA LYS A 179 14.28 15.66 -13.61
C LYS A 179 13.14 14.83 -13.01
N ASP A 180 13.05 13.56 -13.38
CA ASP A 180 12.02 12.65 -12.88
C ASP A 180 12.22 12.37 -11.38
N LEU A 181 13.47 12.22 -10.95
CA LEU A 181 13.82 12.10 -9.53
C LEU A 181 13.43 13.33 -8.73
N MET A 182 13.75 14.54 -9.21
CA MET A 182 13.35 15.77 -8.52
C MET A 182 11.83 15.93 -8.45
N LEU A 183 11.11 15.64 -9.54
CA LEU A 183 9.65 15.72 -9.56
C LEU A 183 9.02 14.69 -8.62
N GLN A 184 9.55 13.47 -8.58
CA GLN A 184 9.02 12.43 -7.70
C GLN A 184 9.37 12.68 -6.23
N GLY A 185 10.56 13.18 -5.93
CA GLY A 185 10.93 13.63 -4.59
C GLY A 185 10.03 14.76 -4.09
N TYR A 186 9.73 15.76 -4.93
CA TYR A 186 8.77 16.80 -4.60
C TYR A 186 7.35 16.25 -4.37
N ARG A 187 6.89 15.31 -5.22
CA ARG A 187 5.58 14.67 -5.05
C ARG A 187 5.49 13.85 -3.77
N LEU A 188 6.58 13.17 -3.39
CA LEU A 188 6.67 12.43 -2.14
C LEU A 188 6.52 13.39 -0.95
N MET A 189 7.34 14.45 -0.91
CA MET A 189 7.29 15.45 0.17
C MET A 189 5.97 16.21 0.28
N ARG A 190 5.23 16.36 -0.83
CA ARG A 190 3.92 17.04 -0.83
C ARG A 190 2.77 16.11 -0.42
N ARG A 191 2.93 14.79 -0.57
CA ARG A 191 1.89 13.78 -0.31
C ARG A 191 2.15 12.95 0.95
N MET A 192 3.26 13.23 1.62
CA MET A 192 3.54 12.88 3.02
C MET A 192 3.15 14.06 3.91
#